data_AF-A0A2V9LH67-F1
#
_entry.id   AF-A0A2V9LH67-F1
#
_cell.length_a   1.000
_cell.length_b   1.000
_cell.length_c   1.000
_cell.angle_alpha   90.00
_cell.angle_beta   90.00
_cell.angle_gamma   90.00
#
_symmetry.space_group_name_H-M   'P 1'
#
loop_
_entity.id
_entity.type
_entity.pdbx_description
1 polymer ?
#
loop_
_entity_poly.entity_id
_entity_poly.type
_entity_poly.pdbx_seq_one_letter_code
_entity_poly.pdbx_strand_id
1 'polypeptide(L)'
;RFVSASDLVQLYADRSAGRAFARGEIQGIASALTREISFQSVGKDYLSAAEAFSVLLRWYLRNSSVNAVRAMTGILGPARREPGQSVGRFQKWEFRRACEEALDVMERRGRVPEIVWIGSVPVAPADFLATLASEILQESPEIALSLTRGVFTAEKYAAEDSESVFDWVIHPAGFHAPHVMDLAKLQCWTLKPAVAH
;
A
#
# COMPACT_ATOMS: atom_id res chain seq x y z
N ARG A 1 19.38 23.92 -16.28
CA ARG A 1 20.13 22.86 -16.99
C ARG A 1 19.13 22.14 -17.89
N PHE A 2 19.39 22.00 -19.19
CA PHE A 2 18.53 21.20 -20.07
C PHE A 2 18.79 19.71 -19.82
N VAL A 3 17.72 18.91 -19.77
CA VAL A 3 17.75 17.46 -19.58
C VAL A 3 16.97 16.80 -20.71
N SER A 4 17.51 15.72 -21.27
CA SER A 4 16.83 14.88 -22.27
C SER A 4 15.85 13.91 -21.61
N ALA A 5 14.96 13.30 -22.41
CA ALA A 5 14.06 12.25 -21.91
C ALA A 5 14.83 11.06 -21.30
N SER A 6 16.00 10.72 -21.84
CA SER A 6 16.87 9.68 -21.29
C SER A 6 17.48 10.09 -19.95
N ASP A 7 17.80 11.37 -19.77
CA ASP A 7 18.31 11.90 -18.49
C ASP A 7 17.23 11.83 -17.41
N LEU A 8 15.95 12.01 -17.76
CA LEU A 8 14.84 11.94 -16.80
C LEU A 8 14.71 10.55 -16.14
N VAL A 9 14.96 9.48 -16.90
CA VAL A 9 14.92 8.10 -16.37
C VAL A 9 15.97 7.91 -15.27
N GLN A 10 17.16 8.50 -15.44
CA GLN A 10 18.21 8.44 -14.43
C GLN A 10 17.92 9.38 -13.26
N LEU A 11 17.44 10.59 -13.54
CA LEU A 11 17.17 11.62 -12.54
C LEU A 11 16.07 11.21 -11.55
N TYR A 12 15.06 10.49 -12.03
CA TYR A 12 13.90 10.04 -11.27
C TYR A 12 13.84 8.51 -11.12
N ALA A 13 14.98 7.84 -11.21
CA ALA A 13 15.05 6.40 -11.06
C ALA A 13 14.48 5.97 -9.70
N ASP A 14 13.58 4.99 -9.70
CA ASP A 14 13.03 4.42 -8.48
C ASP A 14 14.10 3.57 -7.76
N ARG A 15 14.81 4.21 -6.82
CA ARG A 15 15.88 3.57 -6.04
C ARG A 15 15.37 2.53 -5.04
N SER A 16 14.08 2.54 -4.71
CA SER A 16 13.49 1.50 -3.87
C SER A 16 13.27 0.19 -4.64
N ALA A 17 13.17 0.26 -5.97
CA ALA A 17 12.98 -0.91 -6.81
C ALA A 17 14.17 -1.88 -6.67
N GLY A 18 13.89 -3.11 -6.21
CA GLY A 18 14.90 -4.15 -6.03
C GLY A 18 15.74 -4.02 -4.75
N ARG A 19 15.57 -2.97 -3.95
CA ARG A 19 16.21 -2.83 -2.62
C ARG A 19 15.60 -3.83 -1.63
N ALA A 20 16.44 -4.32 -0.71
CA ALA A 20 16.01 -5.12 0.42
C ALA A 20 15.98 -4.25 1.69
N PHE A 21 14.96 -4.45 2.52
CA PHE A 21 14.69 -3.69 3.75
C PHE A 21 14.92 -4.59 4.96
N ALA A 22 15.74 -4.12 5.91
CA ALA A 22 16.09 -4.83 7.13
C ALA A 22 15.22 -4.41 8.33
N ARG A 23 15.30 -5.14 9.44
CA ARG A 23 14.47 -4.97 10.65
C ARG A 23 14.18 -3.51 11.04
N GLY A 24 15.22 -2.68 11.17
CA GLY A 24 15.05 -1.29 11.61
C GLY A 24 14.22 -0.44 10.64
N GLU A 25 14.39 -0.67 9.33
CA GLU A 25 13.60 0.01 8.30
C GLU A 25 12.17 -0.50 8.29
N ILE A 26 11.98 -1.81 8.47
CA ILE A 26 10.65 -2.42 8.58
C ILE A 26 9.87 -1.83 9.77
N GLN A 27 10.52 -1.67 10.92
CA GLN A 27 9.91 -1.03 12.09
C GLN A 27 9.54 0.43 11.80
N GLY A 28 10.38 1.16 11.06
CA GLY A 28 10.05 2.51 10.60
C GLY A 28 8.83 2.55 9.69
N ILE A 29 8.78 1.67 8.69
CA ILE A 29 7.65 1.53 7.75
C ILE A 29 6.36 1.19 8.51
N ALA A 30 6.40 0.18 9.38
CA ALA A 30 5.25 -0.24 10.18
C ALA A 30 4.78 0.88 11.12
N SER A 31 5.70 1.59 11.77
CA SER A 31 5.34 2.71 12.67
C SER A 31 4.64 3.84 11.95
N ALA A 32 4.97 4.11 10.69
CA ALA A 32 4.31 5.17 9.94
C ALA A 32 2.91 4.72 9.45
N LEU A 33 2.78 3.47 8.99
CA LEU A 33 1.54 2.91 8.47
C LEU A 33 0.44 2.68 9.54
N THR A 34 0.81 2.57 10.81
CA THR A 34 -0.19 2.55 11.91
C THR A 34 -0.85 3.92 12.15
N ARG A 35 -0.24 5.01 11.67
CA ARG A 35 -0.80 6.38 11.79
C ARG A 35 -1.61 6.75 10.56
N GLU A 36 -0.94 6.73 9.40
CA GLU A 36 -1.53 7.09 8.12
C GLU A 36 -0.92 6.24 7.00
N ILE A 37 -1.77 5.76 6.10
CA ILE A 37 -1.38 4.97 4.94
C ILE A 37 -1.25 5.92 3.74
N SER A 38 0.00 6.28 3.49
CA SER A 38 0.49 7.03 2.32
C SER A 38 1.79 6.38 1.82
N PHE A 39 2.47 6.99 0.84
CA PHE A 39 3.87 6.67 0.57
C PHE A 39 4.75 6.96 1.79
N GLN A 40 5.81 6.16 1.95
CA GLN A 40 6.69 6.17 3.12
C GLN A 40 8.10 6.54 2.70
N SER A 41 8.74 7.45 3.44
CA SER A 41 10.16 7.75 3.29
C SER A 41 10.99 6.73 4.06
N VAL A 42 11.96 6.10 3.39
CA VAL A 42 12.88 5.12 3.98
C VAL A 42 14.32 5.51 3.65
N GLY A 43 14.89 6.36 4.51
CA GLY A 43 16.19 6.98 4.27
C GLY A 43 16.09 8.03 3.16
N LYS A 44 16.69 7.76 1.99
CA LYS A 44 16.63 8.62 0.80
C LYS A 44 15.64 8.14 -0.26
N ASP A 45 15.01 6.99 -0.04
CA ASP A 45 14.11 6.34 -0.98
C ASP A 45 12.66 6.42 -0.49
N TYR A 46 11.72 6.13 -1.38
CA TYR A 46 10.31 6.13 -1.07
C TYR A 46 9.65 4.81 -1.47
N LEU A 47 8.78 4.30 -0.60
CA LEU A 47 7.89 3.19 -0.89
C LEU A 47 6.47 3.70 -1.07
N SER A 48 5.77 3.23 -2.08
CA SER A 48 4.33 3.40 -2.19
C SER A 48 3.62 2.55 -1.11
N ALA A 49 2.33 2.81 -0.87
CA ALA A 49 1.56 2.01 0.09
C ALA A 49 1.46 0.54 -0.33
N ALA A 50 1.30 0.27 -1.63
CA ALA A 50 1.23 -1.10 -2.17
C ALA A 50 2.54 -1.87 -1.95
N GLU A 51 3.68 -1.22 -2.14
CA GLU A 51 4.97 -1.85 -1.92
C GLU A 51 5.27 -2.04 -0.44
N ALA A 52 4.96 -1.04 0.39
CA ALA A 52 5.08 -1.16 1.83
C ALA A 52 4.22 -2.32 2.35
N PHE A 53 3.02 -2.52 1.80
CA PHE A 53 2.19 -3.69 2.08
C PHE A 53 2.92 -4.99 1.73
N SER A 54 3.49 -5.10 0.52
CA SER A 54 4.25 -6.29 0.12
C SER A 54 5.46 -6.56 1.03
N VAL A 55 6.16 -5.50 1.44
CA VAL A 55 7.33 -5.57 2.33
C VAL A 55 6.93 -6.08 3.71
N LEU A 56 5.85 -5.55 4.30
CA LEU A 56 5.37 -6.00 5.60
C LEU A 56 4.84 -7.44 5.55
N LEU A 57 4.13 -7.84 4.49
CA LEU A 57 3.68 -9.23 4.31
C LEU A 57 4.87 -10.19 4.24
N ARG A 58 5.83 -9.89 3.36
CA ARG A 58 7.05 -10.69 3.20
C ARG A 58 7.86 -10.75 4.48
N TRP A 59 7.94 -9.64 5.22
CA TRP A 59 8.59 -9.60 6.51
C TRP A 59 7.87 -10.51 7.52
N TYR A 60 6.56 -10.34 7.70
CA TYR A 60 5.80 -11.11 8.68
C TYR A 60 5.81 -12.63 8.42
N LEU A 61 5.81 -13.01 7.14
CA LEU A 61 5.79 -14.42 6.73
C LEU A 61 7.17 -15.06 6.67
N ARG A 62 8.25 -14.27 6.74
CA ARG A 62 9.63 -14.75 6.57
C ARG A 62 10.01 -15.84 7.58
N ASN A 63 10.97 -16.67 7.19
CA ASN A 63 11.70 -17.53 8.10
C ASN A 63 12.72 -16.70 8.90
N SER A 64 13.00 -17.09 10.15
CA SER A 64 13.89 -16.34 11.06
C SER A 64 15.32 -16.13 10.54
N SER A 65 15.77 -16.90 9.53
CA SER A 65 17.06 -16.73 8.86
C SER A 65 17.10 -15.55 7.87
N VAL A 66 15.94 -15.03 7.47
CA VAL A 66 15.82 -13.92 6.52
C VAL A 66 15.89 -12.60 7.28
N ASN A 67 17.00 -11.88 7.09
CA ASN A 67 17.26 -10.60 7.77
C ASN A 67 16.82 -9.36 6.98
N ALA A 68 16.46 -9.53 5.70
CA ALA A 68 15.93 -8.46 4.86
C ALA A 68 14.97 -8.99 3.79
N VAL A 69 13.98 -8.19 3.40
CA VAL A 69 12.98 -8.55 2.37
C VAL A 69 12.88 -7.46 1.31
N ARG A 70 12.57 -7.84 0.07
CA ARG A 70 12.41 -6.90 -1.05
C ARG A 70 10.95 -6.52 -1.26
N ALA A 71 10.73 -5.27 -1.65
CA ALA A 71 9.45 -4.82 -2.16
C ALA A 71 9.12 -5.52 -3.49
N MET A 72 7.85 -5.82 -3.69
CA MET A 72 7.32 -6.07 -5.03
C MET A 72 7.28 -4.75 -5.81
N THR A 73 7.35 -4.77 -7.13
CA THR A 73 7.31 -3.55 -7.95
C THR A 73 6.17 -3.65 -8.97
N GLY A 74 5.65 -2.51 -9.42
CA GLY A 74 4.56 -2.47 -10.39
C GLY A 74 3.22 -2.99 -9.86
N ILE A 75 3.03 -3.01 -8.54
CA ILE A 75 1.77 -3.44 -7.92
C ILE A 75 0.76 -2.31 -7.96
N LEU A 76 -0.38 -2.58 -8.57
CA LEU A 76 -1.50 -1.63 -8.66
C LEU A 76 -2.27 -1.54 -7.33
N GLY A 77 -3.03 -0.46 -7.17
CA GLY A 77 -4.03 -0.37 -6.12
C GLY A 77 -5.22 -1.31 -6.38
N PRO A 78 -6.15 -1.44 -5.41
CA PRO A 78 -7.36 -2.24 -5.56
C PRO A 78 -8.17 -1.84 -6.79
N ALA A 79 -8.88 -2.78 -7.41
CA ALA A 79 -9.76 -2.46 -8.56
C ALA A 79 -11.05 -1.75 -8.13
N ARG A 80 -11.53 -2.04 -6.93
CA ARG A 80 -12.79 -1.55 -6.36
C ARG A 80 -12.63 -1.32 -4.86
N ARG A 81 -13.49 -0.47 -4.31
CA ARG A 81 -13.66 -0.30 -2.87
C ARG A 81 -14.75 -1.27 -2.40
N GLU A 82 -14.36 -2.25 -1.60
CA GLU A 82 -15.29 -3.19 -0.98
C GLU A 82 -15.43 -2.86 0.52
N PRO A 83 -16.64 -2.90 1.09
CA PRO A 83 -16.83 -2.68 2.52
C PRO A 83 -16.23 -3.84 3.32
N GLY A 84 -15.41 -3.53 4.32
CA GLY A 84 -14.90 -4.49 5.30
C GLY A 84 -15.43 -4.18 6.70
N GLN A 85 -15.34 -5.17 7.59
CA GLN A 85 -15.51 -4.91 9.02
C GLN A 85 -14.34 -4.05 9.51
N SER A 86 -14.65 -3.11 10.39
CA SER A 86 -13.69 -2.15 10.96
C SER A 86 -13.42 -2.40 12.46
N VAL A 87 -13.99 -3.46 13.03
CA VAL A 87 -13.67 -3.99 14.37
C VAL A 87 -13.67 -5.52 14.31
N GLY A 88 -12.72 -6.15 15.00
CA GLY A 88 -12.66 -7.61 15.12
C GLY A 88 -11.50 -8.06 16.01
N ARG A 89 -11.58 -9.29 16.52
CA ARG A 89 -10.47 -9.96 17.21
C ARG A 89 -10.28 -11.33 16.56
N PHE A 90 -9.06 -11.64 16.15
CA PHE A 90 -8.75 -12.81 15.34
C PHE A 90 -7.63 -13.62 15.97
N GLN A 91 -7.62 -14.93 15.74
CA GLN A 91 -6.46 -15.73 16.11
C GLN A 91 -5.29 -15.41 15.16
N LYS A 92 -4.07 -15.38 15.68
CA LYS A 92 -2.87 -15.06 14.88
C LYS A 92 -2.63 -16.06 13.76
N TRP A 93 -3.03 -17.33 13.93
CA TRP A 93 -2.91 -18.32 12.87
C TRP A 93 -3.87 -18.04 11.70
N GLU A 94 -5.07 -17.52 11.97
CA GLU A 94 -6.02 -17.08 10.92
C GLU A 94 -5.45 -15.86 10.20
N PHE A 95 -4.93 -14.90 10.95
CA PHE A 95 -4.30 -13.71 10.40
C PHE A 95 -3.07 -14.05 9.55
N ARG A 96 -2.25 -15.00 9.98
CA ARG A 96 -1.10 -15.48 9.20
C ARG A 96 -1.54 -16.10 7.88
N ARG A 97 -2.58 -16.94 7.88
CA ARG A 97 -3.15 -17.49 6.64
C ARG A 97 -3.65 -16.39 5.71
N ALA A 98 -4.35 -15.39 6.25
CA ALA A 98 -4.80 -14.24 5.49
C ALA A 98 -3.63 -13.43 4.89
N CYS A 99 -2.49 -13.34 5.59
CA CYS A 99 -1.27 -12.74 5.05
C CYS A 99 -0.71 -13.55 3.87
N GLU A 100 -0.68 -14.87 3.97
CA GLU A 100 -0.24 -15.77 2.89
C GLU A 100 -1.12 -15.61 1.65
N GLU A 101 -2.44 -15.58 1.83
CA GLU A 101 -3.41 -15.37 0.76
C GLU A 101 -3.30 -13.97 0.13
N ALA A 102 -3.17 -12.92 0.94
CA ALA A 102 -3.00 -11.56 0.44
C ALA A 102 -1.71 -11.41 -0.38
N LEU A 103 -0.60 -12.01 0.08
CA LEU A 103 0.66 -12.02 -0.64
C LEU A 103 0.53 -12.78 -1.98
N ASP A 104 -0.10 -13.96 -1.99
CA ASP A 104 -0.35 -14.74 -3.21
C ASP A 104 -1.21 -13.97 -4.22
N VAL A 105 -2.24 -13.27 -3.76
CA VAL A 105 -3.07 -12.41 -4.62
C VAL A 105 -2.24 -11.28 -5.23
N MET A 106 -1.42 -10.59 -4.44
CA MET A 106 -0.55 -9.54 -4.95
C MET A 106 0.45 -10.08 -5.98
N GLU A 107 1.01 -11.28 -5.75
CA GLU A 107 2.00 -11.91 -6.63
C GLU A 107 1.38 -12.37 -7.95
N ARG A 108 0.19 -12.96 -7.91
CA ARG A 108 -0.47 -13.49 -9.11
C ARG A 108 -1.22 -12.42 -9.91
N ARG A 109 -1.83 -11.44 -9.24
CA ARG A 109 -2.70 -10.43 -9.88
C ARG A 109 -2.02 -9.08 -10.08
N GLY A 110 -0.84 -8.86 -9.49
CA GLY A 110 -0.12 -7.60 -9.60
C GLY A 110 -0.87 -6.41 -9.00
N ARG A 111 -1.72 -6.63 -7.99
CA ARG A 111 -2.50 -5.58 -7.33
C ARG A 111 -2.76 -5.87 -5.86
N VAL A 112 -2.95 -4.82 -5.07
CA VAL A 112 -3.49 -4.92 -3.71
C VAL A 112 -4.89 -5.57 -3.79
N PRO A 113 -5.23 -6.54 -2.92
CA PRO A 113 -6.56 -7.14 -2.90
C PRO A 113 -7.66 -6.09 -2.70
N GLU A 114 -8.85 -6.30 -3.24
CA GLU A 114 -10.02 -5.45 -2.94
C GLU A 114 -10.52 -5.63 -1.51
N ILE A 115 -10.40 -6.86 -1.01
CA ILE A 115 -10.75 -7.28 0.34
C ILE A 115 -9.79 -8.38 0.77
N VAL A 116 -9.48 -8.45 2.06
CA VAL A 116 -8.73 -9.55 2.66
C VAL A 116 -9.64 -10.30 3.62
N TRP A 117 -9.73 -11.62 3.49
CA TRP A 117 -10.57 -12.44 4.37
C TRP A 117 -9.72 -12.99 5.52
N ILE A 118 -10.14 -12.71 6.76
CA ILE A 118 -9.59 -13.37 7.95
C ILE A 118 -10.65 -14.35 8.44
N GLY A 119 -10.45 -15.63 8.13
CA GLY A 119 -11.51 -16.63 8.30
C GLY A 119 -12.72 -16.29 7.42
N SER A 120 -13.88 -16.04 8.03
CA SER A 120 -15.11 -15.62 7.34
C SER A 120 -15.37 -14.11 7.38
N VAL A 121 -14.42 -13.32 7.91
CA VAL A 121 -14.60 -11.88 8.08
C VAL A 121 -13.89 -11.10 6.97
N PRO A 122 -14.61 -10.28 6.19
CA PRO A 122 -14.01 -9.42 5.18
C PRO A 122 -13.40 -8.18 5.84
N VAL A 123 -12.14 -7.88 5.53
CA VAL A 123 -11.39 -6.74 6.06
C VAL A 123 -10.85 -5.88 4.91
N ALA A 124 -11.03 -4.57 5.02
CA ALA A 124 -10.53 -3.63 4.03
C ALA A 124 -9.00 -3.64 4.00
N PRO A 125 -8.34 -3.47 2.83
CA PRO A 125 -6.88 -3.52 2.73
C PRO A 125 -6.14 -2.53 3.64
N ALA A 126 -6.73 -1.35 3.86
CA ALA A 126 -6.18 -0.34 4.76
C ALA A 126 -6.17 -0.82 6.23
N ASP A 127 -7.28 -1.34 6.72
CA ASP A 127 -7.39 -1.88 8.09
C ASP A 127 -6.49 -3.11 8.26
N PHE A 128 -6.42 -3.99 7.24
CA PHE A 128 -5.54 -5.14 7.25
C PHE A 128 -4.06 -4.71 7.33
N LEU A 129 -3.65 -3.74 6.52
CA LEU A 129 -2.27 -3.21 6.52
C LEU A 129 -1.90 -2.57 7.86
N ALA A 130 -2.80 -1.74 8.43
CA ALA A 130 -2.57 -1.13 9.73
C ALA A 130 -2.47 -2.19 10.84
N THR A 131 -3.29 -3.24 10.77
CA THR A 131 -3.24 -4.37 11.71
C THR A 131 -1.93 -5.14 11.59
N LEU A 132 -1.48 -5.43 10.37
CA LEU A 132 -0.20 -6.08 10.10
C LEU A 132 0.98 -5.26 10.63
N ALA A 133 0.95 -3.95 10.38
CA ALA A 133 1.97 -3.03 10.88
C ALA A 133 2.00 -3.00 12.42
N SER A 134 0.84 -2.94 13.06
CA SER A 134 0.70 -2.97 14.52
C SER A 134 1.25 -4.27 15.12
N GLU A 135 0.91 -5.41 14.53
CA GLU A 135 1.41 -6.73 14.96
C GLU A 135 2.94 -6.84 14.83
N ILE A 136 3.53 -6.33 13.74
CA ILE A 136 4.99 -6.30 13.54
C ILE A 136 5.69 -5.44 14.59
N LEU A 137 5.09 -4.32 15.01
CA LEU A 137 5.68 -3.44 16.01
C LEU A 137 5.59 -3.99 17.43
N GLN A 138 4.45 -4.60 17.76
CA GLN A 138 4.19 -5.09 19.11
C GLN A 138 4.92 -6.41 19.38
N GLU A 139 5.11 -7.26 18.36
CA GLU A 139 5.63 -8.63 18.51
C GLU A 139 4.93 -9.38 19.69
N SER A 140 3.61 -9.16 19.84
CA SER A 140 2.89 -9.57 21.05
C SER A 140 2.93 -11.10 21.25
N PRO A 141 3.13 -11.61 22.48
CA PRO A 141 3.07 -13.04 22.76
C PRO A 141 1.63 -13.59 22.77
N GLU A 142 0.60 -12.74 22.67
CA GLU A 142 -0.79 -13.18 22.64
C GLU A 142 -1.08 -14.05 21.40
N ILE A 143 -1.96 -15.03 21.56
CA ILE A 143 -2.42 -15.89 20.45
C ILE A 143 -3.42 -15.21 19.52
N ALA A 144 -3.95 -14.06 19.93
CA ALA A 144 -4.95 -13.29 19.21
C ALA A 144 -4.49 -11.85 19.00
N LEU A 145 -5.07 -11.18 18.01
CA LEU A 145 -4.85 -9.76 17.74
C LEU A 145 -6.18 -9.06 17.46
N SER A 146 -6.19 -7.75 17.65
CA SER A 146 -7.34 -6.89 17.38
C SER A 146 -7.15 -6.14 16.08
N LEU A 147 -8.22 -5.96 15.32
CA LEU A 147 -8.20 -5.16 14.10
C LEU A 147 -7.87 -3.71 14.44
N THR A 148 -6.91 -3.15 13.71
CA THR A 148 -6.52 -1.75 13.77
C THR A 148 -7.10 -1.01 12.58
N ARG A 149 -7.80 0.09 12.83
CA ARG A 149 -8.34 0.93 11.75
C ARG A 149 -7.22 1.62 10.99
N GLY A 150 -7.17 1.41 9.69
CA GLY A 150 -6.26 2.08 8.77
C GLY A 150 -6.86 3.36 8.22
N VAL A 151 -6.06 4.43 8.18
CA VAL A 151 -6.45 5.71 7.59
C VAL A 151 -5.68 5.88 6.27
N PHE A 152 -6.33 5.60 5.14
CA PHE A 152 -5.71 5.75 3.83
C PHE A 152 -5.73 7.22 3.39
N THR A 153 -4.60 7.91 3.57
CA THR A 153 -4.49 9.35 3.27
C THR A 153 -3.89 9.64 1.90
N ALA A 154 -3.38 8.65 1.18
CA ALA A 154 -2.84 8.86 -0.17
C ALA A 154 -3.91 9.32 -1.18
N GLU A 155 -5.19 8.98 -0.95
CA GLU A 155 -6.29 9.38 -1.84
C GLU A 155 -6.46 10.90 -1.96
N LYS A 156 -5.95 11.68 -1.00
CA LYS A 156 -5.96 13.16 -1.05
C LYS A 156 -5.14 13.74 -2.22
N TYR A 157 -4.27 12.93 -2.83
CA TYR A 157 -3.47 13.33 -3.99
C TYR A 157 -4.20 13.13 -5.32
N ALA A 158 -5.36 12.46 -5.32
CA ALA A 158 -6.27 12.46 -6.46
C ALA A 158 -7.33 13.57 -6.25
N ALA A 159 -7.70 14.23 -7.34
CA ALA A 159 -8.72 15.27 -7.30
C ALA A 159 -10.12 14.71 -6.98
N GLU A 160 -11.00 15.56 -6.47
CA GLU A 160 -12.43 15.28 -6.44
C GLU A 160 -13.04 15.45 -7.84
N ASP A 161 -14.13 14.73 -8.12
CA ASP A 161 -14.85 14.89 -9.38
C ASP A 161 -15.46 16.30 -9.48
N SER A 162 -15.10 16.99 -10.56
CA SER A 162 -15.60 18.33 -10.86
C SER A 162 -15.33 18.65 -12.33
N GLU A 163 -16.15 19.53 -12.91
CA GLU A 163 -15.98 19.95 -14.31
C GLU A 163 -14.58 20.54 -14.58
N SER A 164 -13.99 21.24 -13.60
CA SER A 164 -12.67 21.87 -13.74
C SER A 164 -11.52 20.87 -13.90
N VAL A 165 -11.66 19.64 -13.40
CA VAL A 165 -10.67 18.57 -13.61
C VAL A 165 -10.68 18.08 -15.06
N PHE A 166 -11.81 18.25 -15.75
CA PHE A 166 -12.02 17.81 -17.12
C PHE A 166 -12.12 18.98 -18.12
N ASP A 167 -11.65 20.18 -17.74
CA ASP A 167 -11.67 21.40 -18.57
C ASP A 167 -10.66 21.32 -19.73
N TRP A 168 -10.97 20.44 -20.68
CA TRP A 168 -10.22 20.21 -21.90
C TRP A 168 -11.19 20.11 -23.07
N VAL A 169 -10.81 20.66 -24.22
CA VAL A 169 -11.64 20.82 -25.44
C VAL A 169 -12.32 19.53 -25.94
N ILE A 170 -11.82 18.37 -25.53
CA ILE A 170 -12.38 17.07 -25.92
C ILE A 170 -13.61 16.66 -25.09
N HIS A 171 -13.83 17.28 -23.94
CA HIS A 171 -14.97 16.97 -23.08
C HIS A 171 -16.10 17.99 -23.31
N PRO A 172 -17.37 17.56 -23.32
CA PRO A 172 -18.50 18.47 -23.39
C PRO A 172 -18.60 19.32 -22.11
N ALA A 173 -19.25 20.48 -22.20
CA ALA A 173 -19.58 21.28 -21.02
C ALA A 173 -20.43 20.46 -20.02
N GLY A 174 -20.17 20.60 -18.71
CA GLY A 174 -20.84 19.79 -17.70
C GLY A 174 -20.35 18.34 -17.58
N PHE A 175 -19.18 18.00 -18.16
CA PHE A 175 -18.67 16.63 -18.09
C PHE A 175 -18.19 16.25 -16.69
N HIS A 176 -18.61 15.07 -16.25
CA HIS A 176 -18.24 14.44 -14.98
C HIS A 176 -17.86 12.98 -15.20
N ALA A 177 -16.87 12.49 -14.46
CA ALA A 177 -16.45 11.09 -14.51
C ALA A 177 -16.11 10.55 -13.11
N PRO A 178 -17.11 10.48 -12.20
CA PRO A 178 -16.87 10.12 -10.79
C PRO A 178 -16.19 8.76 -10.62
N HIS A 179 -16.54 7.76 -11.44
CA HIS A 179 -15.90 6.45 -11.38
C HIS A 179 -14.43 6.44 -11.82
N VAL A 180 -14.03 7.37 -12.71
CA VAL A 180 -12.62 7.55 -13.08
C VAL A 180 -11.85 8.14 -11.91
N MET A 181 -12.45 9.11 -11.21
CA MET A 181 -11.85 9.72 -10.01
C MET A 181 -11.78 8.76 -8.83
N ASP A 182 -12.79 7.92 -8.62
CA ASP A 182 -12.76 6.83 -7.64
C ASP A 182 -11.64 5.84 -7.93
N LEU A 183 -11.46 5.45 -9.21
CA LEU A 183 -10.36 4.59 -9.61
C LEU A 183 -9.01 5.28 -9.40
N ALA A 184 -8.88 6.58 -9.70
CA ALA A 184 -7.66 7.34 -9.45
C ALA A 184 -7.29 7.34 -7.96
N LYS A 185 -8.27 7.56 -7.06
CA LYS A 185 -8.08 7.46 -5.61
C LYS A 185 -7.62 6.07 -5.18
N LEU A 186 -8.20 5.01 -5.76
CA LEU A 186 -7.75 3.63 -5.51
C LEU A 186 -6.33 3.38 -6.03
N GLN A 187 -5.90 4.02 -7.11
CA GLN A 187 -4.54 3.90 -7.62
C GLN A 187 -3.52 4.77 -6.86
N CYS A 188 -3.93 5.64 -5.95
CA CYS A 188 -2.99 6.33 -5.05
C CYS A 188 -2.18 5.37 -4.16
N TRP A 189 -2.56 4.09 -4.08
CA TRP A 189 -1.75 3.04 -3.46
C TRP A 189 -0.38 2.87 -4.12
N THR A 190 -0.24 3.26 -5.39
CA THR A 190 1.01 3.18 -6.17
C THR A 190 1.81 4.48 -6.16
N LEU A 191 1.29 5.52 -5.51
CA LEU A 191 1.87 6.85 -5.57
C LEU A 191 3.22 6.90 -4.86
N LYS A 192 4.19 7.57 -5.48
CA LYS A 192 5.47 7.97 -4.90
C LYS A 192 5.82 9.37 -5.37
N PRO A 193 6.58 10.15 -4.57
CA PRO A 193 7.09 11.43 -5.03
C PRO A 193 8.17 11.22 -6.10
N ALA A 194 8.12 12.02 -7.16
CA ALA A 194 9.20 12.14 -8.12
C ALA A 194 10.29 13.05 -7.53
N VAL A 195 11.32 12.43 -6.94
CA VAL A 195 12.44 13.16 -6.33
C VAL A 195 13.64 13.10 -7.25
N ALA A 196 14.14 14.26 -7.67
CA ALA A 196 15.37 14.34 -8.44
C ALA A 196 16.58 13.98 -7.57
N HIS A 197 17.54 13.27 -8.14
CA HIS A 197 18.72 12.75 -7.44
C HIS A 197 20.03 13.25 -8.04
#